data_AF-A0A8B4I9X8-F1
#
_entry.id   AF-A0A8B4I9X8-F1
#
_cell.length_a   1.000
_cell.length_b   1.000
_cell.length_c   1.000
_cell.angle_alpha   90.00
_cell.angle_beta   90.00
_cell.angle_gamma   90.00
#
_symmetry.space_group_name_H-M   'P 1'
#
loop_
_entity.id
_entity.type
_entity.pdbx_description
1 polymer ?
#
loop_
_entity_poly.entity_id
_entity_poly.type
_entity_poly.pdbx_seq_one_letter_code
_entity_poly.pdbx_strand_id
1 'polypeptide(L)'
;MAHTTKVCGWCGELYPAQRSTSRFCSSSCRSHSYRHNQDPDKEIEQAKTSIFEFYKQQISKLSDSEILGAVAALILETPEDSKNRKQSMLYKLLNKESQHV
;
A
#
# COMPACT_ATOMS: atom_id res chain seq x y z
N MET A 1 -44.61 -7.75 1.79
CA MET A 1 -43.42 -6.87 1.92
C MET A 1 -42.49 -7.21 0.77
N ALA A 2 -42.19 -6.27 -0.12
CA ALA A 2 -41.31 -6.54 -1.26
C ALA A 2 -39.85 -6.53 -0.81
N HIS A 3 -39.13 -7.63 -1.03
CA HIS A 3 -37.69 -7.69 -0.80
C HIS A 3 -36.97 -7.11 -2.01
N THR A 4 -36.11 -6.13 -1.79
CA THR A 4 -35.26 -5.58 -2.86
C THR A 4 -33.96 -6.37 -2.89
N THR A 5 -33.58 -6.93 -4.03
CA THR A 5 -32.28 -7.59 -4.19
C THR A 5 -31.17 -6.54 -4.19
N LYS A 6 -30.11 -6.78 -3.43
CA LYS A 6 -28.94 -5.89 -3.31
C LYS A 6 -27.64 -6.67 -3.38
N VAL A 7 -26.56 -5.96 -3.74
CA VAL A 7 -25.18 -6.47 -3.66
C VAL A 7 -24.62 -6.20 -2.27
N CYS A 8 -24.01 -7.21 -1.65
CA CYS A 8 -23.33 -7.09 -0.36
C CYS A 8 -22.05 -6.24 -0.48
N GLY A 9 -21.91 -5.21 0.36
CA GLY A 9 -20.73 -4.32 0.36
C GLY A 9 -19.45 -4.94 0.91
N TRP A 10 -19.44 -6.23 1.27
CA TRP A 10 -18.25 -6.96 1.72
C TRP A 10 -17.87 -8.10 0.76
N CYS A 11 -18.77 -9.08 0.57
CA CYS A 11 -18.47 -10.25 -0.27
C CYS A 11 -18.90 -10.12 -1.74
N GLY A 12 -19.61 -9.05 -2.12
CA GLY A 12 -20.08 -8.85 -3.50
C GLY A 12 -21.26 -9.71 -3.93
N GLU A 13 -21.76 -10.59 -3.07
CA GLU A 13 -22.89 -11.47 -3.39
C GLU A 13 -24.24 -10.73 -3.41
N LEU A 14 -25.14 -11.19 -4.28
CA LEU A 14 -26.52 -10.73 -4.33
C LEU A 14 -27.32 -11.36 -3.19
N TYR A 15 -28.12 -10.55 -2.48
CA TYR A 15 -28.95 -11.02 -1.39
C TYR A 15 -30.31 -10.29 -1.30
N PRO A 16 -31.36 -10.95 -0.79
CA PRO A 16 -32.66 -10.32 -0.58
C PRO A 16 -32.59 -9.39 0.64
N ALA A 17 -32.68 -8.08 0.42
CA ALA A 17 -32.67 -7.11 1.50
C ALA A 17 -34.06 -6.95 2.12
N GLN A 18 -34.12 -7.13 3.45
CA GLN A 18 -35.32 -6.88 4.25
C GLN A 18 -35.61 -5.38 4.44
N ARG A 19 -34.59 -4.53 4.33
CA ARG A 19 -34.67 -3.07 4.53
C ARG A 19 -33.89 -2.35 3.44
N SER A 20 -34.37 -1.19 3.03
CA SER A 20 -33.69 -0.31 2.05
C SER A 20 -32.32 0.18 2.53
N THR A 21 -32.05 0.20 3.84
CA THR A 21 -30.75 0.59 4.42
C THR A 21 -29.78 -0.58 4.60
N SER A 22 -30.20 -1.81 4.33
CA SER A 22 -29.30 -2.96 4.44
C SER A 22 -28.14 -2.84 3.43
N ARG A 23 -26.91 -3.10 3.93
CA ARG A 23 -25.65 -3.03 3.18
C ARG A 23 -24.90 -4.36 3.10
N PHE A 24 -25.23 -5.32 3.97
CA PHE A 24 -24.52 -6.59 4.10
C PHE A 24 -25.51 -7.76 4.11
N CYS A 25 -25.13 -8.88 3.49
CA CYS A 25 -25.95 -10.08 3.44
C CYS A 25 -26.04 -10.82 4.79
N SER A 26 -25.07 -10.62 5.70
CA SER A 26 -25.01 -11.27 7.01
C SER A 26 -24.34 -10.39 8.07
N SER A 27 -24.56 -10.74 9.35
CA SER A 27 -23.85 -10.14 10.49
C SER A 27 -22.34 -10.36 10.39
N SER A 28 -21.90 -11.52 9.89
CA SER A 28 -20.49 -11.82 9.65
C SER A 28 -19.86 -10.84 8.65
N CYS A 29 -20.50 -10.60 7.50
CA CYS A 29 -20.04 -9.62 6.51
C CYS A 29 -19.96 -8.20 7.08
N ARG A 30 -20.93 -7.82 7.92
CA ARG A 30 -20.90 -6.55 8.65
C ARG A 30 -19.66 -6.49 9.56
N SER A 31 -19.45 -7.49 10.42
CA SER A 31 -18.32 -7.52 11.36
C SER A 31 -16.96 -7.53 10.65
N HIS A 32 -16.81 -8.29 9.56
CA HIS A 32 -15.60 -8.28 8.76
C HIS A 32 -15.34 -6.91 8.13
N SER A 33 -16.37 -6.28 7.55
CA SER A 33 -16.24 -4.93 7.00
C SER A 33 -15.85 -3.90 8.06
N TYR A 34 -16.41 -3.97 9.28
CA TYR A 34 -16.01 -3.08 10.36
C TYR A 34 -14.56 -3.30 10.80
N ARG A 35 -14.14 -4.56 10.99
CA ARG A 35 -12.76 -4.89 11.38
C ARG A 35 -11.75 -4.47 10.33
N HIS A 36 -12.03 -4.74 9.05
CA HIS A 36 -11.18 -4.34 7.93
C HIS A 36 -11.09 -2.81 7.79
N ASN A 37 -12.13 -2.07 8.13
CA ASN A 37 -12.10 -0.61 8.12
C ASN A 37 -11.41 0.00 9.35
N GLN A 38 -11.21 -0.79 10.41
CA GLN A 38 -10.46 -0.41 11.61
C GLN A 38 -9.02 -0.94 11.58
N ASP A 39 -8.61 -1.59 10.49
CA ASP A 39 -7.29 -2.18 10.35
C ASP A 39 -6.26 -1.04 10.13
N PRO A 40 -5.41 -0.74 11.12
CA PRO A 40 -4.39 0.30 10.99
C PRO A 40 -3.36 -0.05 9.91
N ASP A 41 -3.23 -1.35 9.57
CA ASP A 41 -2.31 -1.79 8.53
C ASP A 41 -2.75 -1.28 7.15
N LYS A 42 -4.05 -1.06 6.93
CA LYS A 42 -4.55 -0.53 5.66
C LYS A 42 -4.09 0.91 5.41
N GLU A 43 -4.10 1.76 6.43
CA GLU A 43 -3.58 3.13 6.32
C GLU A 43 -2.06 3.13 6.11
N ILE A 44 -1.35 2.23 6.78
CA ILE A 44 0.09 2.04 6.64
C ILE A 44 0.45 1.56 5.23
N GLU A 45 -0.27 0.57 4.69
CA GLU A 45 -0.05 0.06 3.32
C GLU A 45 -0.39 1.11 2.26
N GLN A 46 -1.45 1.89 2.46
CA GLN A 46 -1.77 3.02 1.59
C GLN A 46 -0.67 4.10 1.65
N ALA A 47 -0.15 4.40 2.84
CA ALA A 47 0.95 5.33 3.00
C ALA A 47 2.24 4.84 2.32
N LYS A 48 2.61 3.56 2.51
CA LYS A 48 3.75 2.93 1.81
C LYS A 48 3.62 3.04 0.30
N THR A 49 2.46 2.66 -0.25
CA THR A 49 2.18 2.73 -1.68
C THR A 49 2.30 4.17 -2.19
N SER A 50 1.72 5.14 -1.48
CA SER A 50 1.75 6.55 -1.88
C SER A 50 3.17 7.13 -1.86
N ILE A 51 3.95 6.79 -0.83
CA ILE A 51 5.35 7.22 -0.70
C ILE A 51 6.20 6.61 -1.82
N PHE A 52 6.04 5.32 -2.10
CA PHE A 52 6.79 4.64 -3.14
C PHE A 52 6.50 5.20 -4.53
N GLU A 53 5.23 5.43 -4.87
CA GLU A 53 4.82 6.06 -6.13
C GLU A 53 5.34 7.50 -6.24
N PHE A 54 5.34 8.26 -5.15
CA PHE A 54 5.95 9.59 -5.13
C PHE A 54 7.45 9.52 -5.47
N TYR A 55 8.22 8.63 -4.84
CA TYR A 55 9.66 8.51 -5.13
C TYR A 55 9.93 8.05 -6.57
N LYS A 56 9.15 7.10 -7.11
CA LYS A 56 9.23 6.72 -8.53
C LYS A 56 9.04 7.91 -9.45
N GLN A 57 8.01 8.73 -9.20
CA GLN A 57 7.74 9.92 -10.01
C GLN A 57 8.84 10.98 -9.92
N GLN A 58 9.53 11.10 -8.78
CA GLN A 58 10.68 12.01 -8.67
C GLN A 58 11.88 11.45 -9.42
N ILE A 59 12.17 10.16 -9.28
CA ILE A 59 13.26 9.49 -10.00
C ILE A 59 13.05 9.58 -11.51
N SER A 60 11.81 9.42 -12.00
CA SER A 60 11.51 9.52 -13.43
C SER A 60 11.70 10.93 -14.02
N LYS A 61 11.88 11.96 -13.19
CA LYS A 61 12.19 13.33 -13.63
C LYS A 61 13.69 13.61 -13.70
N LEU A 62 14.52 12.72 -13.17
CA LEU A 62 15.97 12.91 -13.19
C LEU A 62 16.50 12.71 -14.61
N SER A 63 17.42 13.59 -14.98
CA SER A 63 18.20 13.45 -16.21
C SER A 63 19.24 12.35 -16.09
N ASP A 64 19.67 11.81 -17.24
CA ASP A 64 20.75 10.82 -17.28
C ASP A 64 22.03 11.30 -16.58
N SER A 65 22.36 12.60 -16.68
CA SER A 65 23.52 13.17 -15.97
C SER A 65 23.37 13.16 -14.45
N GLU A 66 22.17 13.39 -13.92
CA GLU A 66 21.91 13.35 -12.49
C GLU A 66 21.94 11.91 -11.97
N ILE A 67 21.39 10.96 -12.75
CA ILE A 67 21.46 9.53 -12.45
C ILE A 67 22.92 9.07 -12.44
N LEU A 68 23.71 9.44 -13.45
CA LEU A 68 25.13 9.11 -13.51
C LEU A 68 25.92 9.72 -12.35
N GLY A 69 25.61 10.96 -11.97
CA GLY A 69 26.21 11.60 -10.80
C GLY A 69 25.91 10.86 -9.50
N ALA A 70 24.66 10.44 -9.32
CA ALA A 70 24.26 9.62 -8.18
C ALA A 70 25.02 8.28 -8.17
N VAL A 71 25.08 7.56 -9.31
CA VAL A 71 25.82 6.30 -9.43
C VAL A 71 27.32 6.48 -9.14
N ALA A 72 27.93 7.55 -9.67
CA ALA A 72 29.33 7.86 -9.41
C ALA A 72 29.59 8.09 -7.91
N ALA A 73 28.67 8.77 -7.20
CA ALA A 73 28.77 8.92 -5.76
C ALA A 73 28.73 7.56 -5.04
N LEU A 74 27.86 6.62 -5.45
CA LEU A 74 27.83 5.28 -4.87
C LEU A 74 29.13 4.49 -5.10
N ILE A 75 29.77 4.67 -6.26
CA ILE A 75 31.04 4.01 -6.60
C ILE A 75 32.19 4.54 -5.73
N LEU A 76 32.15 5.85 -5.42
CA LEU A 76 33.17 6.53 -4.63
C LEU A 76 32.90 6.49 -3.13
N GLU A 77 31.83 5.82 -2.68
CA GLU A 77 31.49 5.70 -1.26
C GLU A 77 32.63 5.06 -0.45
N THR A 78 32.89 5.62 0.72
CA THR A 78 33.76 4.97 1.70
C THR A 78 33.04 3.77 2.33
N PRO A 79 33.78 2.84 2.97
CA PRO A 79 33.16 1.75 3.72
C PRO A 79 32.19 2.22 4.81
N GLU A 80 32.46 3.36 5.45
CA GLU A 80 31.58 3.91 6.48
C GLU A 80 30.31 4.52 5.87
N ASP A 81 30.40 5.22 4.73
CA ASP A 81 29.24 5.74 4.01
C ASP A 81 28.30 4.61 3.57
N SER A 82 28.87 3.53 3.03
CA SER A 82 28.11 2.35 2.62
C SER A 82 27.38 1.72 3.80
N LYS A 83 28.05 1.62 4.96
CA LYS A 83 27.47 1.08 6.20
C LYS A 83 26.35 1.97 6.72
N ASN A 84 26.54 3.29 6.74
CA ASN A 84 25.52 4.26 7.16
C ASN A 84 24.29 4.19 6.25
N ARG A 85 24.48 4.13 4.92
CA ARG A 85 23.40 3.95 3.96
C ARG A 85 22.60 2.67 4.21
N LYS A 86 23.29 1.54 4.44
CA LYS A 86 22.67 0.23 4.73
C LYS A 86 21.92 0.19 6.06
N GLN A 87 22.31 1.03 7.02
CA GLN A 87 21.61 1.16 8.31
C GLN A 87 20.33 1.98 8.22
N SER A 88 20.20 2.84 7.22
CA SER A 88 19.03 3.69 7.01
C SER A 88 17.74 2.86 6.92
N MET A 89 16.65 3.40 7.47
CA MET A 89 15.33 2.77 7.40
C MET A 89 14.87 2.59 5.95
N LEU A 90 15.15 3.55 5.09
CA LEU A 90 14.79 3.49 3.67
C LEU A 90 15.45 2.31 2.95
N TYR A 91 16.76 2.09 3.15
CA TYR A 91 17.46 0.95 2.55
C TYR A 91 16.87 -0.39 3.00
N LYS A 92 16.56 -0.52 4.30
CA LYS A 92 15.96 -1.74 4.88
C LYS A 92 14.55 -2.02 4.31
N LEU A 93 13.74 -0.98 4.12
CA LEU A 93 12.39 -1.10 3.58
C LEU A 93 12.42 -1.54 2.10
N LEU A 94 13.22 -0.87 1.27
CA LEU A 94 13.37 -1.21 -0.15
C LEU A 94 13.87 -2.65 -0.34
N ASN A 95 14.81 -3.08 0.50
CA ASN A 95 15.38 -4.43 0.40
C ASN A 95 14.47 -5.53 0.98
N LYS A 96 13.44 -5.16 1.75
CA LYS A 96 12.38 -6.08 2.19
C LYS A 96 11.33 -6.24 1.11
N GLU A 97 10.93 -5.16 0.45
CA GLU A 97 10.00 -5.21 -0.68
C GLU A 97 10.55 -6.00 -1.88
N SER A 98 11.85 -5.88 -2.17
CA SER A 98 12.50 -6.65 -3.25
C SER A 98 12.50 -8.17 -3.03
N GLN A 99 12.33 -8.64 -1.78
CA GLN A 99 12.25 -10.07 -1.45
C GLN A 99 10.83 -10.66 -1.63
N HIS A 100 9.83 -9.81 -1.85
CA HIS A 100 8.44 -10.19 -2.06
C HIS A 100 8.01 -10.11 -3.55
N VAL A 101 8.95 -9.82 -4.46
CA VAL A 101 8.80 -9.85 -5.92
C VAL A 101 9.43 -11.13 -6.47
#